data_AF-A0A8K0AEW1-F1
#
_entry.id   AF-A0A8K0AEW1-F1
#
_cell.length_a   1.000
_cell.length_b   1.000
_cell.length_c   1.000
_cell.angle_alpha   90.00
_cell.angle_beta   90.00
_cell.angle_gamma   90.00
#
_symmetry.space_group_name_H-M   'P 1'
#
loop_
_entity.id
_entity.type
_entity.pdbx_description
1 polymer ?
#
loop_
_entity_poly.entity_id
_entity_poly.type
_entity_poly.pdbx_seq_one_letter_code
_entity_poly.pdbx_strand_id
1 'polypeptide(L)'
;MSFTELVKSCNDIKLYGQMNTKGEATIAKDGFFMINVYGNVTYTPVYCDMESDPKAGWTLLVTSRSMAGWNKDNILSHNEGTPTLNADYSILGKADQIKMGTSANVVQYRLEAGSPGHWGGVWEAPVDYSFTHNMNDQTNVTLVAKFGDWDYGPRSIGQRMPWIVEDPTLPAVLTTAERPDQDWYGTIVGSDLGLPAFQGTNAPWIQNLTEAPGAIWYWMRELAATDCEAAGSLQIVKSACDGLTSCTVQADNGLFGDPCRGVRKYLEITYNCVGPARSPGSPGEG
;
A
#
# COMPACT_ATOMS: atom_id res chain seq x y z
N MET A 1 20.31 11.51 16.05
CA MET A 1 18.91 11.05 16.24
C MET A 1 18.76 9.78 15.43
N SER A 2 18.24 8.72 16.04
CA SER A 2 18.01 7.43 15.35
C SER A 2 16.84 7.61 14.40
N PHE A 3 17.07 7.49 13.08
CA PHE A 3 16.03 7.35 12.06
C PHE A 3 15.35 5.99 12.25
N THR A 4 14.48 5.89 13.24
CA THR A 4 13.39 4.91 13.23
C THR A 4 12.13 5.72 12.96
N GLU A 5 11.99 6.23 11.74
CA GLU A 5 10.66 6.51 11.24
C GLU A 5 9.87 5.20 11.37
N LEU A 6 8.70 5.32 11.98
CA LEU A 6 7.81 4.20 12.23
C LEU A 6 7.24 3.77 10.87
N VAL A 7 7.92 2.83 10.20
CA VAL A 7 7.56 2.30 8.87
C VAL A 7 6.08 1.89 8.85
N LYS A 8 5.28 2.51 7.98
CA LYS A 8 3.81 2.35 7.97
C LYS A 8 3.34 1.28 6.99
N SER A 9 4.18 0.92 6.03
CA SER A 9 3.84 -0.04 4.98
C SER A 9 5.05 -0.86 4.55
N CYS A 10 4.80 -1.88 3.74
CA CYS A 10 5.86 -2.63 3.08
C CYS A 10 6.69 -1.75 2.13
N ASN A 11 6.07 -0.73 1.54
CA ASN A 11 6.77 0.20 0.66
C ASN A 11 7.76 1.07 1.44
N ASP A 12 7.36 1.59 2.61
CA ASP A 12 8.28 2.31 3.50
C ASP A 12 9.46 1.44 3.92
N ILE A 13 9.21 0.17 4.23
CA ILE A 13 10.29 -0.79 4.55
C ILE A 13 11.22 -0.94 3.34
N LYS A 14 10.69 -1.08 2.12
CA LYS A 14 11.51 -1.20 0.93
C LYS A 14 12.39 0.04 0.70
N LEU A 15 11.85 1.23 0.95
CA LEU A 15 12.53 2.51 0.69
C LEU A 15 13.53 2.91 1.79
N TYR A 16 13.15 2.74 3.06
CA TYR A 16 13.88 3.25 4.22
C TYR A 16 14.41 2.15 5.14
N GLY A 17 13.75 1.00 5.12
CA GLY A 17 13.92 -0.07 6.08
C GLY A 17 14.75 -1.21 5.55
N GLN A 18 16.07 -1.02 5.49
CA GLN A 18 17.05 -1.95 6.07
C GLN A 18 18.48 -1.53 5.69
N MET A 19 19.17 -0.87 6.62
CA MET A 19 20.63 -0.81 6.58
C MET A 19 21.19 -1.99 7.38
N ASN A 20 22.17 -2.70 6.83
CA ASN A 20 22.91 -3.71 7.58
C ASN A 20 23.77 -3.05 8.68
N THR A 21 24.43 -3.86 9.50
CA THR A 21 25.33 -3.39 10.58
C THR A 21 26.53 -2.57 10.09
N LYS A 22 26.73 -2.48 8.77
CA LYS A 22 27.76 -1.66 8.09
C LYS A 22 27.19 -0.39 7.45
N GLY A 23 25.89 -0.12 7.57
CA GLY A 23 25.24 1.04 6.96
C GLY A 23 24.92 0.87 5.47
N GLU A 24 24.99 -0.36 4.93
CA GLU A 24 24.66 -0.64 3.52
C GLU A 24 23.19 -1.03 3.40
N ALA A 25 22.49 -0.52 2.39
CA ALA A 25 21.12 -0.94 2.08
C ALA A 25 21.09 -2.44 1.74
N THR A 26 20.34 -3.22 2.52
CA THR A 26 20.03 -4.62 2.17
C THR A 26 18.73 -4.68 1.39
N ILE A 27 18.72 -5.48 0.32
CA ILE A 27 17.52 -5.71 -0.48
C ILE A 27 16.53 -6.53 0.35
N ALA A 28 15.44 -5.90 0.78
CA ALA A 28 14.34 -6.59 1.44
C ALA A 28 13.78 -7.69 0.52
N LYS A 29 13.53 -8.86 1.10
CA LYS A 29 12.95 -10.06 0.47
C LYS A 29 11.48 -10.20 0.83
N ASP A 30 10.74 -10.97 0.05
CA ASP A 30 9.35 -11.30 0.37
C ASP A 30 9.25 -11.93 1.76
N GLY A 31 8.20 -11.59 2.51
CA GLY A 31 7.97 -12.23 3.81
C GLY A 31 7.24 -11.38 4.82
N PHE A 32 7.49 -11.70 6.08
CA PHE A 32 6.76 -11.18 7.24
C PHE A 32 7.47 -9.97 7.83
N PHE A 33 6.71 -8.89 8.00
CA PHE A 33 7.21 -7.65 8.58
C PHE A 33 6.22 -7.07 9.58
N MET A 34 6.71 -6.16 10.42
CA MET A 34 5.91 -5.42 11.37
C MET A 34 5.86 -3.96 10.92
N ILE A 35 4.65 -3.43 10.72
CA ILE A 35 4.42 -2.03 10.35
C ILE A 35 3.69 -1.29 11.47
N ASN A 36 3.85 0.02 11.52
CA ASN A 36 3.22 0.89 12.50
C ASN A 36 2.27 1.88 11.82
N VAL A 37 1.08 1.38 11.49
CA VAL A 37 0.05 2.14 10.76
C VAL A 37 -0.28 3.48 11.43
N TYR A 38 -0.44 3.47 12.75
CA TYR A 38 -0.98 4.61 13.52
C TYR A 38 0.09 5.52 14.13
N GLY A 39 1.38 5.20 13.98
CA GLY A 39 2.46 6.00 14.58
C GLY A 39 2.49 5.95 16.12
N ASN A 40 1.95 4.90 16.73
CA ASN A 40 1.94 4.69 18.19
C ASN A 40 2.86 3.52 18.57
N VAL A 41 2.68 2.86 19.71
CA VAL A 41 3.53 1.69 20.09
C VAL A 41 2.97 0.35 19.61
N THR A 42 1.91 0.36 18.80
CA THR A 42 1.24 -0.84 18.29
C THR A 42 1.75 -1.18 16.89
N TYR A 43 2.16 -2.43 16.70
CA TYR A 43 2.64 -2.94 15.43
C TYR A 43 1.64 -3.93 14.84
N THR A 44 1.46 -3.87 13.53
CA THR A 44 0.62 -4.80 12.76
C THR A 44 1.53 -5.73 11.95
N PRO A 45 1.38 -7.06 12.06
CA PRO A 45 2.08 -7.99 11.19
C PRO A 45 1.47 -7.95 9.78
N VAL A 46 2.33 -7.87 8.78
CA VAL A 46 1.95 -7.88 7.35
C VAL A 46 2.84 -8.81 6.55
N TYR A 47 2.29 -9.32 5.45
CA TYR A 47 3.08 -9.94 4.41
C TYR A 47 3.43 -8.89 3.37
N CYS A 48 4.71 -8.81 3.05
CA CYS A 48 5.25 -7.91 2.05
C CYS A 48 5.75 -8.70 0.86
N ASP A 49 5.33 -8.28 -0.33
CA ASP A 49 6.01 -8.63 -1.57
C ASP A 49 6.99 -7.49 -1.89
N MET A 50 8.27 -7.81 -1.79
CA MET A 50 9.40 -6.92 -2.00
C MET A 50 10.14 -7.23 -3.31
N GLU A 51 9.83 -8.34 -3.97
CA GLU A 51 10.62 -8.85 -5.10
C GLU A 51 9.93 -8.65 -6.45
N SER A 52 8.61 -8.51 -6.49
CA SER A 52 7.88 -8.26 -7.75
C SER A 52 8.21 -6.90 -8.38
N ASP A 53 8.65 -5.93 -7.59
CA ASP A 53 9.14 -4.63 -8.08
C ASP A 53 10.46 -4.27 -7.38
N PRO A 54 11.55 -4.02 -8.15
CA PRO A 54 12.84 -3.68 -7.55
C PRO A 54 12.83 -2.34 -6.79
N LYS A 55 11.87 -1.45 -7.06
CA LYS A 55 11.83 -0.08 -6.52
C LYS A 55 10.77 0.14 -5.45
N ALA A 56 9.81 -0.77 -5.28
CA ALA A 56 8.67 -0.56 -4.40
C ALA A 56 8.21 -1.88 -3.75
N GLY A 57 7.69 -1.78 -2.53
CA GLY A 57 7.11 -2.91 -1.80
C GLY A 57 5.59 -2.90 -1.87
N TRP A 58 4.97 -4.08 -1.91
CA TRP A 58 3.52 -4.27 -1.85
C TRP A 58 3.10 -4.73 -0.46
N THR A 59 2.08 -4.07 0.09
CA THR A 59 1.45 -4.48 1.36
C THR A 59 0.24 -5.36 1.06
N LEU A 60 0.24 -6.60 1.56
CA LEU A 60 -0.92 -7.48 1.45
C LEU A 60 -2.07 -6.96 2.33
N LEU A 61 -3.23 -6.74 1.71
CA LEU A 61 -4.45 -6.33 2.43
C LEU A 61 -5.38 -7.50 2.70
N VAL A 62 -5.60 -8.36 1.70
CA VAL A 62 -6.54 -9.49 1.78
C VAL A 62 -5.97 -10.71 1.06
N THR A 63 -6.15 -11.87 1.67
CA THR A 63 -6.08 -13.18 1.00
C THR A 63 -7.43 -13.85 1.14
N SER A 64 -8.10 -14.12 0.03
CA SER A 64 -9.32 -14.94 0.00
C SER A 64 -9.00 -16.32 -0.55
N ARG A 65 -9.09 -17.32 0.32
CA ARG A 65 -8.82 -18.73 0.04
C ARG A 65 -10.09 -19.58 0.05
N SER A 66 -11.08 -19.18 0.82
CA SER A 66 -12.35 -19.86 0.93
C SER A 66 -13.47 -18.84 1.09
N MET A 67 -14.70 -19.22 0.79
CA MET A 67 -15.88 -18.44 1.19
C MET A 67 -16.29 -18.70 2.65
N ALA A 68 -15.74 -19.74 3.28
CA ALA A 68 -16.13 -20.15 4.62
C ALA A 68 -15.77 -19.10 5.68
N GLY A 69 -16.75 -18.71 6.49
CA GLY A 69 -16.54 -17.85 7.66
C GLY A 69 -16.34 -16.36 7.37
N TRP A 70 -16.32 -15.93 6.11
CA TRP A 70 -16.31 -14.50 5.76
C TRP A 70 -17.68 -13.86 5.92
N ASN A 71 -17.70 -12.61 6.35
CA ASN A 71 -18.88 -11.75 6.37
C ASN A 71 -18.46 -10.27 6.40
N LYS A 72 -19.43 -9.36 6.31
CA LYS A 72 -19.17 -7.92 6.32
C LYS A 72 -18.60 -7.40 7.63
N ASP A 73 -18.82 -8.09 8.75
CA ASP A 73 -18.33 -7.65 10.05
C ASP A 73 -16.84 -7.99 10.24
N ASN A 74 -16.35 -9.04 9.58
CA ASN A 74 -14.97 -9.49 9.72
C ASN A 74 -14.05 -9.14 8.54
N ILE A 75 -14.58 -8.72 7.38
CA ILE A 75 -13.77 -8.36 6.20
C ILE A 75 -12.70 -7.31 6.51
N LEU A 76 -12.92 -6.43 7.50
CA LEU A 76 -11.97 -5.39 7.86
C LEU A 76 -10.77 -5.91 8.67
N SER A 77 -10.93 -7.02 9.40
CA SER A 77 -9.96 -7.58 10.34
C SER A 77 -10.21 -9.09 10.52
N HIS A 78 -9.82 -9.88 9.53
CA HIS A 78 -9.99 -11.34 9.55
C HIS A 78 -8.62 -12.00 9.69
N ASN A 79 -8.39 -12.76 10.76
CA ASN A 79 -7.08 -13.37 11.03
C ASN A 79 -5.91 -12.36 10.96
N GLU A 80 -6.14 -11.10 11.37
CA GLU A 80 -5.20 -9.99 11.17
C GLU A 80 -3.81 -10.19 11.79
N GLY A 81 -3.70 -11.07 12.80
CA GLY A 81 -2.43 -11.43 13.45
C GLY A 81 -1.57 -12.44 12.68
N THR A 82 -2.10 -13.05 11.62
CA THR A 82 -1.44 -14.12 10.86
C THR A 82 -1.48 -13.83 9.35
N PRO A 83 -0.76 -12.81 8.86
CA PRO A 83 -0.65 -12.54 7.43
C PRO A 83 -0.20 -13.77 6.65
N THR A 84 -0.81 -14.05 5.51
CA THR A 84 -0.46 -15.26 4.76
C THR A 84 -1.02 -15.19 3.36
N LEU A 85 -0.33 -15.81 2.40
CA LEU A 85 -0.83 -16.01 1.04
C LEU A 85 -1.68 -17.28 0.91
N ASN A 86 -1.71 -18.11 1.96
CA ASN A 86 -2.20 -19.49 1.88
C ASN A 86 -3.43 -19.80 2.74
N ALA A 87 -3.92 -18.86 3.53
CA ALA A 87 -5.19 -18.96 4.25
C ALA A 87 -5.91 -17.60 4.26
N ASP A 88 -7.16 -17.59 4.69
CA ASP A 88 -7.96 -16.36 4.76
C ASP A 88 -7.30 -15.34 5.70
N TYR A 89 -7.12 -14.12 5.22
CA TYR A 89 -6.47 -13.02 5.94
C TYR A 89 -7.03 -11.68 5.48
N SER A 90 -7.20 -10.74 6.39
CA SER A 90 -7.50 -9.35 6.06
C SER A 90 -7.02 -8.37 7.12
N ILE A 91 -6.37 -7.31 6.64
CA ILE A 91 -6.17 -6.03 7.35
C ILE A 91 -6.79 -4.87 6.56
N LEU A 92 -7.81 -5.14 5.72
CA LEU A 92 -8.42 -4.16 4.82
C LEU A 92 -8.84 -2.87 5.55
N GLY A 93 -9.31 -2.98 6.80
CA GLY A 93 -9.68 -1.85 7.64
C GLY A 93 -8.55 -0.86 7.95
N LYS A 94 -7.29 -1.25 7.71
CA LYS A 94 -6.10 -0.40 7.92
C LYS A 94 -5.63 0.27 6.62
N ALA A 95 -6.11 -0.15 5.46
CA ALA A 95 -5.61 0.27 4.15
C ALA A 95 -5.69 1.79 3.94
N ASP A 96 -6.79 2.42 4.34
CA ASP A 96 -6.96 3.88 4.22
C ASP A 96 -6.02 4.68 5.13
N GLN A 97 -5.52 4.09 6.21
CA GLN A 97 -4.50 4.70 7.06
C GLN A 97 -3.09 4.44 6.54
N ILE A 98 -2.84 3.24 6.03
CA ILE A 98 -1.56 2.88 5.39
C ILE A 98 -1.29 3.84 4.23
N LYS A 99 -2.26 4.01 3.33
CA LYS A 99 -2.11 4.86 2.14
C LYS A 99 -1.81 6.33 2.44
N MET A 100 -2.10 6.84 3.65
CA MET A 100 -1.80 8.24 4.03
C MET A 100 -0.31 8.57 4.01
N GLY A 101 0.58 7.57 3.91
CA GLY A 101 2.00 7.76 3.65
C GLY A 101 2.33 8.20 2.23
N THR A 102 1.40 8.13 1.29
CA THR A 102 1.66 8.52 -0.10
C THR A 102 1.82 10.03 -0.26
N SER A 103 2.79 10.44 -1.09
CA SER A 103 2.92 11.82 -1.55
C SER A 103 2.33 12.04 -2.94
N ALA A 104 1.80 11.00 -3.61
CA ALA A 104 1.12 11.13 -4.89
C ALA A 104 -0.38 11.44 -4.72
N ASN A 105 -1.01 11.94 -5.79
CA ASN A 105 -2.48 12.08 -5.86
C ASN A 105 -3.21 10.76 -6.18
N VAL A 106 -2.44 9.68 -6.34
CA VAL A 106 -2.95 8.35 -6.64
C VAL A 106 -2.22 7.32 -5.79
N VAL A 107 -2.89 6.19 -5.57
CA VAL A 107 -2.33 4.99 -4.95
C VAL A 107 -2.47 3.84 -5.92
N GLN A 108 -1.63 2.81 -5.79
CA GLN A 108 -1.79 1.61 -6.60
C GLN A 108 -2.35 0.47 -5.77
N TYR A 109 -3.24 -0.28 -6.41
CA TYR A 109 -3.72 -1.54 -5.89
C TYR A 109 -3.53 -2.65 -6.92
N ARG A 110 -3.30 -3.86 -6.42
CA ARG A 110 -3.06 -5.05 -7.25
C ARG A 110 -4.02 -6.14 -6.85
N LEU A 111 -4.66 -6.74 -7.83
CA LEU A 111 -5.49 -7.94 -7.67
C LEU A 111 -4.91 -9.05 -8.52
N GLU A 112 -4.78 -10.23 -7.93
CA GLU A 112 -4.21 -11.42 -8.56
C GLU A 112 -4.95 -12.65 -8.07
N ALA A 113 -5.05 -13.67 -8.91
CA ALA A 113 -5.73 -14.91 -8.56
C ALA A 113 -5.04 -16.13 -9.20
N GLY A 114 -5.05 -17.28 -8.52
CA GLY A 114 -4.35 -18.49 -8.99
C GLY A 114 -2.88 -18.49 -8.61
N SER A 115 -2.15 -17.55 -9.18
CA SER A 115 -0.71 -17.40 -9.00
C SER A 115 -0.30 -15.94 -9.16
N PRO A 116 0.90 -15.55 -8.69
CA PRO A 116 1.40 -14.19 -8.87
C PRO A 116 1.35 -13.76 -10.35
N GLY A 117 0.92 -12.53 -10.61
CA GLY A 117 0.82 -11.97 -11.95
C GLY A 117 -0.23 -12.59 -12.87
N HIS A 118 -1.25 -13.27 -12.33
CA HIS A 118 -2.33 -13.89 -13.13
C HIS A 118 -3.72 -13.40 -12.74
N TRP A 119 -4.63 -13.44 -13.72
CA TRP A 119 -6.07 -13.21 -13.58
C TRP A 119 -6.40 -11.96 -12.77
N GLY A 120 -5.92 -10.81 -13.22
CA GLY A 120 -6.06 -9.56 -12.48
C GLY A 120 -5.26 -8.43 -13.09
N GLY A 121 -4.66 -7.59 -12.27
CA GLY A 121 -3.87 -6.46 -12.75
C GLY A 121 -3.38 -5.56 -11.64
N VAL A 122 -2.77 -4.45 -12.06
CA VAL A 122 -2.43 -3.32 -11.22
C VAL A 122 -3.20 -2.11 -11.73
N TRP A 123 -3.79 -1.38 -10.81
CA TRP A 123 -4.54 -0.16 -11.09
C TRP A 123 -4.04 1.00 -10.26
N GLU A 124 -4.16 2.20 -10.81
CA GLU A 124 -4.09 3.45 -10.07
C GLU A 124 -5.50 3.93 -9.73
N ALA A 125 -5.68 4.34 -8.47
CA ALA A 125 -6.89 4.97 -7.97
C ALA A 125 -6.55 6.34 -7.36
N PRO A 126 -7.44 7.35 -7.47
CA PRO A 126 -7.35 8.59 -6.72
C PRO A 126 -7.10 8.35 -5.22
N VAL A 127 -6.20 9.12 -4.61
CA VAL A 127 -5.81 8.93 -3.20
C VAL A 127 -6.97 9.14 -2.22
N ASP A 128 -7.99 9.91 -2.61
CA ASP A 128 -9.21 10.16 -1.83
C ASP A 128 -10.22 8.99 -1.88
N TYR A 129 -10.06 8.03 -2.78
CA TYR A 129 -10.88 6.80 -2.82
C TYR A 129 -10.56 5.90 -1.62
N SER A 130 -11.60 5.37 -0.97
CA SER A 130 -11.48 4.49 0.19
C SER A 130 -11.38 3.01 -0.18
N PHE A 131 -10.50 2.27 0.48
CA PHE A 131 -10.40 0.81 0.36
C PHE A 131 -11.54 0.05 1.06
N THR A 132 -12.29 0.72 1.93
CA THR A 132 -13.43 0.18 2.66
C THR A 132 -14.73 0.89 2.25
N HIS A 133 -14.78 1.42 1.03
CA HIS A 133 -15.99 2.06 0.52
C HIS A 133 -17.12 1.04 0.38
N ASN A 134 -18.36 1.46 0.63
CA ASN A 134 -19.54 0.58 0.60
C ASN A 134 -20.51 0.90 -0.56
N MET A 135 -20.05 1.70 -1.52
CA MET A 135 -20.73 1.97 -2.77
C MET A 135 -19.82 1.60 -3.95
N ASN A 136 -20.41 1.37 -5.11
CA ASN A 136 -19.72 0.89 -6.32
C ASN A 136 -19.29 2.02 -7.28
N ASP A 137 -19.21 3.26 -6.79
CA ASP A 137 -19.05 4.49 -7.56
C ASP A 137 -17.60 4.97 -7.75
N GLN A 138 -16.64 4.36 -7.04
CA GLN A 138 -15.20 4.57 -7.19
C GLN A 138 -14.64 3.97 -8.50
N THR A 139 -15.07 4.54 -9.63
CA THR A 139 -14.92 3.98 -10.99
C THR A 139 -13.81 4.61 -11.81
N ASN A 140 -13.26 5.76 -11.39
CA ASN A 140 -12.19 6.44 -12.11
C ASN A 140 -10.81 5.82 -11.80
N VAL A 141 -10.64 4.54 -12.16
CA VAL A 141 -9.40 3.78 -11.98
C VAL A 141 -8.71 3.55 -13.31
N THR A 142 -7.37 3.58 -13.31
CA THR A 142 -6.56 3.39 -14.51
C THR A 142 -5.81 2.06 -14.43
N LEU A 143 -6.00 1.17 -15.41
CA LEU A 143 -5.24 -0.08 -15.51
C LEU A 143 -3.82 0.22 -15.98
N VAL A 144 -2.82 -0.05 -15.14
CA VAL A 144 -1.40 0.16 -15.47
C VAL A 144 -0.67 -1.13 -15.82
N ALA A 145 -1.17 -2.28 -15.37
CA ALA A 145 -0.69 -3.59 -15.78
C ALA A 145 -1.85 -4.59 -15.82
N LYS A 146 -1.94 -5.39 -16.88
CA LYS A 146 -2.96 -6.44 -17.06
C LYS A 146 -2.33 -7.82 -16.83
N PHE A 147 -2.98 -8.66 -16.04
CA PHE A 147 -2.55 -10.01 -15.73
C PHE A 147 -3.56 -11.03 -16.28
N GLY A 148 -3.14 -11.79 -17.30
CA GLY A 148 -4.02 -12.71 -18.02
C GLY A 148 -4.93 -12.04 -19.05
N ASP A 149 -5.78 -12.85 -19.66
CA ASP A 149 -6.70 -12.42 -20.71
C ASP A 149 -8.14 -12.34 -20.18
N TRP A 150 -8.58 -11.12 -19.90
CA TRP A 150 -9.92 -10.82 -19.38
C TRP A 150 -10.35 -9.44 -19.84
N ASP A 151 -11.64 -9.21 -20.03
CA ASP A 151 -12.18 -7.87 -20.27
C ASP A 151 -13.01 -7.41 -19.08
N TYR A 152 -13.19 -6.09 -18.94
CA TYR A 152 -14.14 -5.58 -17.96
C TYR A 152 -15.55 -6.06 -18.28
N GLY A 153 -16.31 -6.46 -17.26
CA GLY A 153 -17.70 -6.87 -17.48
C GLY A 153 -18.37 -7.51 -16.27
N PRO A 154 -19.69 -7.77 -16.36
CA PRO A 154 -20.49 -8.29 -15.25
C PRO A 154 -20.10 -9.72 -14.82
N ARG A 155 -19.43 -10.47 -15.71
CA ARG A 155 -18.95 -11.83 -15.45
C ARG A 155 -17.43 -11.92 -15.27
N SER A 156 -16.82 -10.79 -14.95
CA SER A 156 -15.38 -10.58 -14.90
C SER A 156 -15.08 -9.47 -13.89
N ILE A 157 -13.92 -8.83 -14.00
CA ILE A 157 -13.51 -7.69 -13.19
C ILE A 157 -14.33 -6.45 -13.60
N GLY A 158 -14.80 -5.67 -12.63
CA GLY A 158 -15.36 -4.34 -12.89
C GLY A 158 -14.28 -3.25 -12.92
N GLN A 159 -14.45 -2.23 -13.76
CA GLN A 159 -13.53 -1.07 -13.80
C GLN A 159 -13.80 -0.12 -12.62
N ARG A 160 -13.47 -0.57 -11.41
CA ARG A 160 -13.63 0.18 -10.16
C ARG A 160 -12.71 -0.37 -9.09
N MET A 161 -12.50 0.43 -8.06
CA MET A 161 -12.01 -0.08 -6.77
C MET A 161 -12.97 -1.15 -6.23
N PRO A 162 -12.45 -2.20 -5.56
CA PRO A 162 -13.26 -3.08 -4.73
C PRO A 162 -14.09 -2.30 -3.70
N TRP A 163 -15.33 -2.73 -3.49
CA TRP A 163 -16.26 -2.15 -2.52
C TRP A 163 -16.93 -3.24 -1.69
N ILE A 164 -17.31 -2.87 -0.45
CA ILE A 164 -17.93 -3.76 0.52
C ILE A 164 -19.44 -3.81 0.27
N VAL A 165 -19.97 -5.01 0.09
CA VAL A 165 -21.41 -5.25 -0.07
C VAL A 165 -22.06 -5.32 1.32
N GLU A 166 -22.96 -4.39 1.60
CA GLU A 166 -23.62 -4.30 2.92
C GLU A 166 -24.81 -5.24 3.10
N ASP A 167 -25.37 -5.76 2.00
CA ASP A 167 -26.50 -6.67 2.01
C ASP A 167 -26.08 -8.05 2.52
N PRO A 168 -26.51 -8.48 3.73
CA PRO A 168 -26.08 -9.75 4.32
C PRO A 168 -26.72 -10.97 3.65
N THR A 169 -27.67 -10.78 2.73
CA THR A 169 -28.29 -11.88 1.98
C THR A 169 -27.50 -12.25 0.72
N LEU A 170 -26.58 -11.38 0.29
CA LEU A 170 -25.72 -11.64 -0.85
C LEU A 170 -24.45 -12.36 -0.40
N PRO A 171 -24.00 -13.37 -1.15
CA PRO A 171 -22.75 -14.06 -0.83
C PRO A 171 -21.51 -13.23 -1.18
N ALA A 172 -21.60 -12.18 -2.01
CA ALA A 172 -20.48 -11.28 -2.24
C ALA A 172 -20.25 -10.38 -1.02
N VAL A 173 -19.00 -10.28 -0.52
CA VAL A 173 -18.64 -9.43 0.62
C VAL A 173 -17.75 -8.27 0.18
N LEU A 174 -16.69 -8.56 -0.58
CA LEU A 174 -15.82 -7.57 -1.21
C LEU A 174 -15.77 -7.86 -2.71
N THR A 175 -16.15 -6.90 -3.54
CA THR A 175 -16.32 -7.15 -4.97
C THR A 175 -15.98 -5.95 -5.83
N THR A 176 -15.64 -6.21 -7.09
CA THR A 176 -15.59 -5.21 -8.15
C THR A 176 -16.86 -5.21 -9.00
N ALA A 177 -17.81 -6.13 -8.77
CA ALA A 177 -19.05 -6.23 -9.51
C ALA A 177 -19.89 -4.94 -9.42
N GLU A 178 -20.64 -4.63 -10.47
CA GLU A 178 -21.61 -3.51 -10.42
C GLU A 178 -22.90 -3.94 -9.73
N ARG A 179 -23.35 -5.16 -10.06
CA ARG A 179 -24.61 -5.77 -9.64
C ARG A 179 -24.34 -7.18 -9.12
N PRO A 180 -23.73 -7.32 -7.92
CA PRO A 180 -23.43 -8.64 -7.35
C PRO A 180 -24.68 -9.47 -7.04
N ASP A 181 -25.87 -8.86 -7.05
CA ASP A 181 -27.16 -9.55 -6.93
C ASP A 181 -27.65 -10.19 -8.25
N GLN A 182 -27.06 -9.80 -9.39
CA GLN A 182 -27.37 -10.37 -10.71
C GLN A 182 -26.29 -11.32 -11.19
N ASP A 183 -25.07 -10.81 -11.30
CA ASP A 183 -23.87 -11.55 -11.64
C ASP A 183 -22.80 -11.21 -10.60
N TRP A 184 -22.61 -12.14 -9.67
CA TRP A 184 -21.66 -12.02 -8.56
C TRP A 184 -20.20 -12.33 -8.93
N TYR A 185 -19.87 -12.44 -10.21
CA TYR A 185 -18.46 -12.47 -10.63
C TYR A 185 -17.78 -11.12 -10.36
N GLY A 186 -16.45 -11.11 -10.34
CA GLY A 186 -15.67 -9.98 -9.86
C GLY A 186 -15.61 -9.91 -8.33
N THR A 187 -16.05 -10.97 -7.64
CA THR A 187 -16.02 -11.07 -6.18
C THR A 187 -14.65 -11.55 -5.71
N ILE A 188 -14.05 -10.78 -4.81
CA ILE A 188 -12.73 -11.02 -4.21
C ILE A 188 -12.89 -11.83 -2.93
N VAL A 189 -13.84 -11.44 -2.08
CA VAL A 189 -14.22 -12.18 -0.87
C VAL A 189 -15.70 -12.51 -0.95
N GLY A 190 -16.02 -13.79 -0.85
CA GLY A 190 -17.38 -14.28 -0.74
C GLY A 190 -17.64 -14.89 0.64
N SER A 191 -18.90 -14.92 1.05
CA SER A 191 -19.40 -15.57 2.26
C SER A 191 -20.11 -16.87 1.88
N ASP A 192 -19.92 -17.91 2.69
CA ASP A 192 -20.67 -19.15 2.56
C ASP A 192 -22.13 -19.01 3.04
N LEU A 193 -22.48 -17.92 3.72
CA LEU A 193 -23.81 -17.69 4.33
C LEU A 193 -24.25 -18.85 5.26
N GLY A 194 -23.31 -19.65 5.76
CA GLY A 194 -23.60 -20.90 6.47
C GLY A 194 -24.19 -22.02 5.61
N LEU A 195 -24.16 -21.89 4.28
CA LEU A 195 -24.71 -22.84 3.33
C LEU A 195 -23.62 -23.86 2.92
N PRO A 196 -23.86 -25.18 3.08
CA PRO A 196 -22.90 -26.21 2.69
C PRO A 196 -22.48 -26.18 1.22
N ALA A 197 -23.32 -25.64 0.33
CA ALA A 197 -23.04 -25.53 -1.10
C ALA A 197 -21.85 -24.61 -1.43
N PHE A 198 -21.52 -23.68 -0.52
CA PHE A 198 -20.41 -22.73 -0.69
C PHE A 198 -19.22 -23.06 0.22
N GLN A 199 -19.34 -24.07 1.08
CA GLN A 199 -18.24 -24.49 1.93
C GLN A 199 -17.17 -25.17 1.09
N GLY A 200 -15.94 -24.66 1.17
CA GLY A 200 -14.81 -25.17 0.39
C GLY A 200 -14.76 -24.66 -1.05
N THR A 201 -15.59 -23.68 -1.42
CA THR A 201 -15.47 -22.98 -2.70
C THR A 201 -14.70 -21.66 -2.57
N ASN A 202 -14.04 -21.24 -3.64
CA ASN A 202 -13.46 -19.90 -3.75
C ASN A 202 -14.52 -18.88 -4.16
N ALA A 203 -14.26 -17.60 -3.90
CA ALA A 203 -15.06 -16.52 -4.45
C ALA A 203 -15.07 -16.54 -5.99
N PRO A 204 -16.20 -16.25 -6.65
CA PRO A 204 -16.29 -16.21 -8.10
C PRO A 204 -15.61 -14.94 -8.65
N TRP A 205 -14.36 -15.10 -9.08
CA TRP A 205 -13.56 -13.97 -9.57
C TRP A 205 -13.84 -13.63 -11.04
N ILE A 206 -13.45 -14.50 -11.97
CA ILE A 206 -13.72 -14.32 -13.41
C ILE A 206 -14.42 -15.58 -13.92
N GLN A 207 -15.39 -15.42 -14.82
CA GLN A 207 -16.07 -16.55 -15.43
C GLN A 207 -15.15 -17.31 -16.40
N ASN A 208 -15.34 -18.62 -16.50
CA ASN A 208 -14.64 -19.52 -17.43
C ASN A 208 -13.12 -19.61 -17.23
N LEU A 209 -12.62 -19.32 -16.02
CA LEU A 209 -11.28 -19.72 -15.67
C LEU A 209 -11.16 -21.25 -15.80
N THR A 210 -10.09 -21.71 -16.45
CA THR A 210 -9.82 -23.14 -16.65
C THR A 210 -9.61 -23.87 -15.33
N GLU A 211 -9.16 -23.15 -14.31
CA GLU A 211 -8.98 -23.64 -12.95
C GLU A 211 -9.58 -22.63 -11.97
N ALA A 212 -10.14 -23.12 -10.86
CA ALA A 212 -10.55 -22.26 -9.77
C ALA A 212 -9.34 -21.46 -9.27
N PRO A 213 -9.50 -20.18 -8.88
CA PRO A 213 -8.37 -19.33 -8.56
C PRO A 213 -7.57 -19.83 -7.36
N GLY A 214 -8.10 -20.71 -6.49
CA GLY A 214 -7.40 -21.24 -5.33
C GLY A 214 -7.16 -20.22 -4.22
N ALA A 215 -6.64 -19.03 -4.55
CA ALA A 215 -6.56 -17.82 -3.75
C ALA A 215 -6.82 -16.59 -4.64
N ILE A 216 -7.36 -15.53 -4.05
CA ILE A 216 -7.38 -14.17 -4.62
C ILE A 216 -6.67 -13.26 -3.62
N TRP A 217 -5.71 -12.47 -4.09
CA TRP A 217 -4.95 -11.54 -3.26
C TRP A 217 -5.27 -10.10 -3.63
N TYR A 218 -5.45 -9.27 -2.61
CA TYR A 218 -5.62 -7.83 -2.76
C TYR A 218 -4.46 -7.11 -2.06
N TRP A 219 -3.72 -6.32 -2.82
CA TRP A 219 -2.55 -5.60 -2.35
C TRP A 219 -2.71 -4.10 -2.59
N MET A 220 -1.93 -3.33 -1.85
CA MET A 220 -1.77 -1.90 -2.10
C MET A 220 -0.30 -1.47 -2.00
N ARG A 221 0.03 -0.37 -2.66
CA ARG A 221 1.26 0.39 -2.41
C ARG A 221 1.04 1.89 -2.58
N GLU A 222 1.74 2.65 -1.77
CA GLU A 222 1.89 4.09 -1.91
C GLU A 222 2.77 4.42 -3.12
N LEU A 223 2.54 5.58 -3.71
CA LEU A 223 3.43 6.15 -4.72
C LEU A 223 4.10 7.43 -4.18
N ALA A 224 5.28 7.70 -4.69
CA ALA A 224 5.90 9.01 -4.55
C ALA A 224 5.45 9.90 -5.70
N ALA A 225 5.09 11.16 -5.42
CA ALA A 225 4.86 12.11 -6.49
C ALA A 225 6.16 12.32 -7.27
N THR A 226 6.17 11.91 -8.54
CA THR A 226 7.35 11.99 -9.42
C THR A 226 7.76 13.43 -9.75
N ASP A 227 6.86 14.40 -9.52
CA ASP A 227 7.09 15.83 -9.80
C ASP A 227 6.90 16.73 -8.56
N CYS A 228 6.85 16.19 -7.34
CA CYS A 228 6.69 17.00 -6.13
C CYS A 228 8.01 17.35 -5.44
N GLU A 229 8.97 17.82 -6.23
CA GLU A 229 10.22 18.36 -5.68
C GLU A 229 10.23 19.88 -5.79
N ALA A 230 10.37 20.55 -4.66
CA ALA A 230 10.71 21.97 -4.67
C ALA A 230 12.18 22.12 -5.09
N ALA A 231 12.42 22.49 -6.34
CA ALA A 231 13.75 22.61 -6.94
C ALA A 231 14.72 23.53 -6.14
N GLY A 232 14.19 24.43 -5.31
CA GLY A 232 14.97 25.34 -4.44
C GLY A 232 15.28 24.80 -3.03
N SER A 233 14.75 23.63 -2.64
CA SER A 233 14.78 23.16 -1.25
C SER A 233 16.18 23.10 -0.64
N LEU A 234 17.13 22.53 -1.37
CA LEU A 234 18.51 22.42 -0.89
C LEU A 234 19.14 23.79 -0.63
N GLN A 235 18.94 24.75 -1.54
CA GLN A 235 19.53 26.07 -1.43
C GLN A 235 18.90 26.89 -0.29
N ILE A 236 17.60 26.76 -0.09
CA ILE A 236 16.88 27.39 1.02
C ILE A 236 17.41 26.87 2.36
N VAL A 237 17.48 25.54 2.52
CA VAL A 237 17.95 24.92 3.77
C VAL A 237 19.42 25.26 4.03
N LYS A 238 20.30 25.19 3.03
CA LYS A 238 21.70 25.59 3.16
C LYS A 238 21.84 27.04 3.61
N SER A 239 21.10 27.95 2.98
CA SER A 239 21.15 29.37 3.33
C SER A 239 20.67 29.65 4.76
N ALA A 240 19.75 28.82 5.27
CA ALA A 240 19.20 28.95 6.62
C ALA A 240 20.06 28.27 7.70
N CYS A 241 20.84 27.24 7.36
CA CYS A 241 21.44 26.34 8.35
C CYS A 241 22.97 26.20 8.27
N ASP A 242 23.60 26.39 7.11
CA ASP A 242 25.03 26.15 6.98
C ASP A 242 25.84 27.13 7.85
N GLY A 243 26.81 26.61 8.59
CA GLY A 243 27.67 27.38 9.48
C GLY A 243 27.06 27.74 10.84
N LEU A 244 25.81 27.34 11.11
CA LEU A 244 25.16 27.51 12.40
C LEU A 244 25.27 26.26 13.26
N THR A 245 25.28 26.44 14.57
CA THR A 245 25.19 25.34 15.55
C THR A 245 23.75 24.85 15.75
N SER A 246 22.76 25.63 15.32
CA SER A 246 21.34 25.33 15.36
C SER A 246 20.59 26.23 14.36
N CYS A 247 19.57 25.69 13.69
CA CYS A 247 18.66 26.42 12.81
C CYS A 247 17.24 25.84 12.90
N THR A 248 16.24 26.63 12.53
CA THR A 248 14.83 26.18 12.43
C THR A 248 14.32 26.51 11.03
N VAL A 249 13.76 25.52 10.34
CA VAL A 249 13.20 25.68 9.00
C VAL A 249 11.76 25.17 9.01
N GLN A 250 10.82 26.02 8.60
CA GLN A 250 9.40 25.65 8.53
C GLN A 250 9.09 25.02 7.17
N ALA A 251 8.52 23.83 7.17
CA ALA A 251 8.12 23.11 5.96
C ALA A 251 6.78 23.65 5.43
N ASP A 252 6.78 24.87 4.89
CA ASP A 252 5.57 25.53 4.40
C ASP A 252 5.71 26.04 2.96
N ASN A 253 4.55 26.23 2.32
CA ASN A 253 4.45 26.68 0.93
C ASN A 253 4.97 28.10 0.72
N GLY A 254 5.01 28.94 1.77
CA GLY A 254 5.53 30.30 1.68
C GLY A 254 7.05 30.31 1.51
N LEU A 255 7.74 29.37 2.17
CA LEU A 255 9.20 29.25 2.11
C LEU A 255 9.66 28.45 0.89
N PHE A 256 9.05 27.29 0.62
CA PHE A 256 9.51 26.35 -0.41
C PHE A 256 8.74 26.44 -1.75
N GLY A 257 7.68 27.24 -1.79
CA GLY A 257 6.71 27.20 -2.88
C GLY A 257 5.78 25.98 -2.76
N ASP A 258 4.89 25.83 -3.75
CA ASP A 258 4.00 24.67 -3.83
C ASP A 258 4.37 23.80 -5.05
N PRO A 259 5.33 22.87 -4.90
CA PRO A 259 5.79 22.02 -6.02
C PRO A 259 4.70 21.08 -6.53
N CYS A 260 3.68 20.79 -5.70
CA CYS A 260 2.58 19.94 -6.08
C CYS A 260 1.29 20.35 -5.34
N ARG A 261 0.45 21.14 -6.02
CA ARG A 261 -0.82 21.64 -5.45
C ARG A 261 -1.77 20.47 -5.16
N GLY A 262 -2.40 20.50 -3.98
CA GLY A 262 -3.36 19.49 -3.54
C GLY A 262 -2.73 18.26 -2.86
N VAL A 263 -1.41 18.11 -2.95
CA VAL A 263 -0.66 17.05 -2.27
C VAL A 263 -0.15 17.54 -0.92
N ARG A 264 -0.21 16.65 0.10
CA ARG A 264 0.44 16.87 1.39
C ARG A 264 1.95 16.73 1.25
N LYS A 265 2.68 17.79 1.59
CA LYS A 265 4.15 17.88 1.43
C LYS A 265 4.86 17.70 2.76
N TYR A 266 6.12 17.30 2.69
CA TYR A 266 7.05 17.22 3.82
C TYR A 266 8.43 17.77 3.40
N LEU A 267 9.24 18.16 4.37
CA LEU A 267 10.63 18.58 4.16
C LEU A 267 11.55 17.52 4.75
N GLU A 268 12.32 16.86 3.89
CA GLU A 268 13.34 15.89 4.29
C GLU A 268 14.73 16.55 4.23
N ILE A 269 15.51 16.43 5.31
CA ILE A 269 16.83 17.08 5.43
C ILE A 269 17.88 16.06 5.86
N THR A 270 18.97 16.00 5.12
CA THR A 270 20.22 15.35 5.55
C THR A 270 21.29 16.43 5.78
N TYR A 271 21.95 16.43 6.94
CA TYR A 271 22.95 17.42 7.32
C TYR A 271 24.20 16.78 7.95
N ASN A 272 25.30 17.52 8.00
CA ASN A 272 26.53 17.12 8.68
C ASN A 272 27.06 18.26 9.55
N CYS A 273 27.48 17.95 10.79
CA CYS A 273 28.18 18.93 11.63
C CYS A 273 29.68 18.90 11.32
N VAL A 274 30.22 20.02 10.86
CA VAL A 274 31.67 20.19 10.63
C VAL A 274 32.30 20.93 11.79
N GLY A 275 33.43 20.42 12.30
CA GLY A 275 34.24 21.12 13.29
C GLY A 275 34.84 22.41 12.72
N PRO A 276 35.33 23.34 13.57
CA PRO A 276 35.94 24.57 13.10
C PRO A 276 37.07 24.24 12.12
N ALA A 277 37.07 24.90 10.97
CA ALA A 277 38.14 24.77 9.98
C ALA A 277 39.48 25.01 10.70
N ARG A 278 40.32 23.96 10.79
CA ARG A 278 41.70 24.14 11.25
C ARG A 278 42.36 25.07 10.26
N SER A 279 42.69 26.27 10.70
CA SER A 279 43.52 27.19 9.94
C SER A 279 44.83 26.48 9.56
N PRO A 280 45.29 26.57 8.31
CA PRO A 280 46.62 26.08 7.95
C PRO A 280 47.65 27.04 8.55
N GLY A 281 48.05 26.80 9.81
CA GLY A 281 48.97 27.71 10.48
C GLY A 281 49.32 27.46 11.95
N SER A 282 49.06 26.29 12.53
CA SER A 282 49.55 25.99 13.89
C SER A 282 50.72 25.01 13.83
N PRO A 283 51.95 25.37 14.26
CA PRO A 283 53.08 24.45 14.35
C PRO A 283 52.76 23.36 15.38
N GLY A 284 53.15 22.13 15.08
CA GLY A 284 53.06 21.02 16.02
C GLY A 284 53.95 21.27 17.23
N GLU A 285 53.43 20.99 18.41
CA GLU A 285 54.23 20.74 19.62
C GLU A 285 54.32 19.22 19.80
N GLY A 286 55.56 18.75 19.91
CA GLY A 286 55.91 17.40 20.33
C GLY A 286 56.08 17.28 21.82
#